data_AF-A0A9D8WN21-F1
#
_entry.id   AF-A0A9D8WN21-F1
#
_cell.length_a   1.000
_cell.length_b   1.000
_cell.length_c   1.000
_cell.angle_alpha   90.00
_cell.angle_beta   90.00
_cell.angle_gamma   90.00
#
_symmetry.space_group_name_H-M   'P 1'
#
loop_
_entity.id
_entity.type
_entity.pdbx_description
1 polymer ?
#
loop_
_entity_poly.entity_id
_entity_poly.type
_entity_poly.pdbx_seq_one_letter_code
_entity_poly.pdbx_strand_id
1 'polypeptide(L)'
;MRKLILSAIAMLFTTGAMAQGNDYYLPKTGISFIFEVQRKGSPENIEYSFISVRSQSYGVPDETKHYEAVIDKNHTIDYISKSYDGILLGVNTKGKEDKIDAPKPYTTKTSAATDTIEIEYKYMPNGDVNRYPICHLSENQGVLSGEGVPDSTYYITIKDEKEVYDPQATVPLNKAGKDNANILVNLPGKITLTIEKGKRLVAKHEFYAGQYGRVEAIDKQYFMKGKKKSRKYTLDMNPKTGEIKLLK
;
A
#
# COMPACT_ATOMS: atom_id res chain seq x y z
N MET A 1 -18.22 -12.05 -29.84
CA MET A 1 -18.29 -11.55 -28.44
C MET A 1 -16.87 -11.28 -27.95
N ARG A 2 -16.44 -10.01 -27.95
CA ARG A 2 -15.12 -9.59 -27.46
C ARG A 2 -15.27 -8.40 -26.53
N LYS A 3 -15.37 -8.68 -25.23
CA LYS A 3 -15.09 -7.75 -24.14
C LYS A 3 -14.67 -8.59 -22.95
N LEU A 4 -13.40 -8.49 -22.55
CA LEU A 4 -12.91 -8.75 -21.20
C LEU A 4 -11.48 -8.23 -21.17
N ILE A 5 -11.34 -6.93 -20.96
CA ILE A 5 -10.12 -6.35 -20.41
C ILE A 5 -10.44 -6.19 -18.93
N LEU A 6 -9.72 -6.94 -18.12
CA LEU A 6 -9.91 -7.05 -16.70
C LEU A 6 -9.83 -5.66 -16.04
N SER A 7 -10.98 -5.13 -15.61
CA SER A 7 -11.07 -4.31 -14.40
C SER A 7 -11.71 -5.19 -13.34
N ALA A 8 -10.93 -6.12 -12.78
CA ALA A 8 -11.32 -6.81 -11.56
C ALA A 8 -10.99 -5.88 -10.40
N ILE A 9 -11.79 -4.82 -10.28
CA ILE A 9 -11.94 -4.11 -9.03
C ILE A 9 -12.84 -5.00 -8.16
N ALA A 10 -12.24 -5.89 -7.37
CA ALA A 10 -12.90 -6.36 -6.15
C ALA A 10 -12.67 -5.30 -5.07
N MET A 11 -13.22 -4.09 -5.26
CA MET A 11 -13.39 -3.15 -4.18
C MET A 11 -14.78 -3.37 -3.62
N LEU A 12 -14.87 -4.16 -2.55
CA LEU A 12 -15.78 -3.76 -1.48
C LEU A 12 -15.16 -2.50 -0.87
N PHE A 13 -15.43 -1.34 -1.47
CA PHE A 13 -15.45 -0.13 -0.67
C PHE A 13 -16.74 -0.20 0.12
N THR A 14 -16.67 -0.79 1.31
CA THR A 14 -17.48 -0.25 2.39
C THR A 14 -17.17 1.24 2.41
N THR A 15 -18.19 2.08 2.29
CA THR A 15 -18.04 3.51 2.62
C THR A 15 -17.77 3.58 4.12
N GLY A 16 -16.54 3.26 4.52
CA GLY A 16 -16.07 3.41 5.88
C GLY A 16 -16.21 4.87 6.26
N ALA A 17 -16.65 5.13 7.49
CA ALA A 17 -16.75 6.48 8.00
C ALA A 17 -15.40 7.19 7.80
N MET A 18 -15.39 8.30 7.04
CA MET A 18 -14.18 9.12 6.91
C MET A 18 -13.76 9.55 8.32
N ALA A 19 -12.51 9.33 8.70
CA ALA A 19 -12.02 9.68 10.04
C ALA A 19 -12.16 11.21 10.26
N GLN A 20 -13.06 11.62 11.16
CA GLN A 20 -13.38 13.02 11.41
C GLN A 20 -12.59 13.57 12.60
N GLY A 21 -12.40 14.89 12.66
CA GLY A 21 -11.68 15.51 13.78
C GLY A 21 -10.28 14.91 13.99
N ASN A 22 -10.05 14.36 15.18
CA ASN A 22 -8.77 13.80 15.62
C ASN A 22 -8.63 12.29 15.39
N ASP A 23 -9.63 11.66 14.76
CA ASP A 23 -9.60 10.26 14.38
C ASP A 23 -8.66 10.02 13.19
N TYR A 24 -8.04 8.86 13.12
CA TYR A 24 -7.19 8.43 12.01
C TYR A 24 -7.11 6.90 11.90
N TYR A 25 -6.66 6.43 10.75
CA TYR A 25 -6.32 5.03 10.50
C TYR A 25 -4.81 4.84 10.37
N LEU A 26 -4.32 3.66 10.77
CA LEU A 26 -3.03 3.15 10.30
C LEU A 26 -3.21 2.43 8.95
N PRO A 27 -2.23 2.45 8.04
CA PRO A 27 -2.38 1.82 6.74
C PRO A 27 -2.08 0.32 6.76
N LYS A 28 -2.75 -0.44 5.89
CA LYS A 28 -2.21 -1.66 5.26
C LYS A 28 -1.45 -1.29 3.99
N THR A 29 -0.43 -2.08 3.67
CA THR A 29 0.38 -1.89 2.46
C THR A 29 -0.11 -2.82 1.35
N GLY A 30 -0.75 -2.24 0.33
CA GLY A 30 -1.13 -2.92 -0.90
C GLY A 30 -0.03 -2.87 -1.96
N ILE A 31 -0.13 -3.73 -2.97
CA ILE A 31 0.80 -3.82 -4.09
C ILE A 31 0.00 -3.68 -5.39
N SER A 32 0.38 -2.72 -6.22
CA SER A 32 -0.13 -2.55 -7.58
C SER A 32 0.90 -3.11 -8.55
N PHE A 33 0.47 -4.01 -9.42
CA PHE A 33 1.24 -4.56 -10.53
C PHE A 33 0.71 -3.94 -11.83
N ILE A 34 1.58 -3.25 -12.56
CA ILE A 34 1.23 -2.63 -13.83
C ILE A 34 1.94 -3.40 -14.94
N PHE A 35 1.14 -4.09 -15.74
CA PHE A 35 1.58 -4.85 -16.90
C PHE A 35 1.54 -3.99 -18.13
N GLU A 36 2.68 -3.88 -18.80
CA GLU A 36 2.77 -3.27 -20.12
C GLU A 36 2.50 -4.32 -21.19
N VAL A 37 1.48 -4.10 -22.01
CA VAL A 37 1.00 -5.06 -23.00
C VAL A 37 0.97 -4.40 -24.37
N GLN A 38 1.66 -5.03 -25.32
CA GLN A 38 1.59 -4.64 -26.72
C GLN A 38 0.36 -5.25 -27.37
N ARG A 39 -0.30 -4.49 -28.26
CA ARG A 39 -1.34 -4.99 -29.15
C ARG A 39 -0.96 -4.77 -30.60
N LYS A 40 -1.00 -5.83 -31.40
CA LYS A 40 -0.74 -5.81 -32.86
C LYS A 40 -1.99 -6.26 -33.62
N GLY A 41 -2.12 -5.84 -34.88
CA GLY A 41 -3.21 -6.28 -35.75
C GLY A 41 -4.43 -5.37 -35.72
N SER A 42 -5.44 -5.68 -36.55
CA SER A 42 -6.65 -4.87 -36.70
C SER A 42 -7.58 -5.01 -35.50
N PRO A 43 -8.56 -4.11 -35.30
CA PRO A 43 -9.56 -4.25 -34.23
C PRO A 43 -10.33 -5.59 -34.26
N GLU A 44 -10.47 -6.19 -35.45
CA GLU A 44 -11.11 -7.50 -35.68
C GLU A 44 -10.19 -8.68 -35.39
N ASN A 45 -8.87 -8.48 -35.35
CA ASN A 45 -7.88 -9.52 -35.05
C ASN A 45 -6.68 -8.93 -34.31
N ILE A 46 -6.82 -8.82 -33.00
CA ILE A 46 -5.80 -8.26 -32.11
C ILE A 46 -4.97 -9.41 -31.52
N GLU A 47 -3.66 -9.31 -31.68
CA GLU A 47 -2.66 -10.13 -31.01
C GLU A 47 -2.07 -9.37 -29.83
N TYR A 48 -1.93 -10.04 -28.68
CA TYR A 48 -1.39 -9.46 -27.46
C TYR A 48 -0.04 -10.08 -27.10
N SER A 49 0.88 -9.26 -26.59
CA SER A 49 2.15 -9.72 -26.02
C SER A 49 2.54 -8.92 -24.77
N PHE A 50 3.04 -9.60 -23.75
CA PHE A 50 3.59 -8.92 -22.56
C PHE A 50 4.95 -8.31 -22.88
N ILE A 51 5.12 -7.04 -22.51
CA ILE A 51 6.42 -6.34 -22.59
C ILE A 51 7.10 -6.41 -21.23
N SER A 52 6.46 -5.89 -20.19
CA SER A 52 7.06 -5.73 -18.86
C SER A 52 6.00 -5.78 -17.76
N VAL A 53 6.46 -5.94 -16.53
CA VAL A 53 5.64 -5.70 -15.33
C VAL A 53 6.47 -4.86 -14.36
N ARG A 54 5.86 -3.81 -13.82
CA ARG A 54 6.40 -3.04 -12.69
C ARG A 54 5.45 -3.18 -11.50
N SER A 55 6.00 -3.06 -10.29
CA SER A 55 5.21 -3.08 -9.07
C SER A 55 5.50 -1.85 -8.21
N GLN A 56 4.46 -1.35 -7.54
CA GLN A 56 4.55 -0.25 -6.59
C GLN A 56 3.66 -0.52 -5.38
N SER A 57 4.10 -0.13 -4.20
CA SER A 57 3.30 -0.23 -2.98
C SER A 57 2.45 1.02 -2.76
N TYR A 58 1.31 0.85 -2.09
CA TYR A 58 0.41 1.94 -1.72
C TYR A 58 -0.24 1.69 -0.36
N GLY A 59 -0.65 2.76 0.32
CA GLY A 59 -1.37 2.68 1.60
C GLY A 59 -2.87 2.56 1.39
N VAL A 60 -3.52 1.71 2.19
CA VAL A 60 -4.98 1.62 2.30
C VAL A 60 -5.33 1.73 3.78
N PRO A 61 -6.32 2.54 4.19
CA PRO A 61 -6.75 2.59 5.59
C PRO A 61 -7.07 1.18 6.13
N ASP A 62 -6.50 0.84 7.28
CA ASP A 62 -6.89 -0.35 8.03
C ASP A 62 -8.04 0.02 8.97
N GLU A 63 -9.28 -0.27 8.57
CA GLU A 63 -10.47 0.02 9.38
C GLU A 63 -10.43 -0.67 10.76
N THR A 64 -9.63 -1.73 10.91
CA THR A 64 -9.44 -2.41 12.21
C THR A 64 -8.43 -1.72 13.13
N LYS A 65 -7.66 -0.75 12.61
CA LYS A 65 -6.66 0.05 13.32
C LYS A 65 -7.03 1.53 13.28
N HIS A 66 -8.22 1.81 13.81
CA HIS A 66 -8.79 3.15 13.98
C HIS A 66 -8.50 3.70 15.38
N TYR A 67 -7.98 4.93 15.48
CA TYR A 67 -7.59 5.55 16.74
C TYR A 67 -7.90 7.05 16.75
N GLU A 68 -8.06 7.61 17.95
CA GLU A 68 -8.29 9.04 18.17
C GLU A 68 -7.08 9.66 18.88
N ALA A 69 -6.48 10.70 18.30
CA ALA A 69 -5.38 11.43 18.93
C ALA A 69 -5.88 12.29 20.11
N VAL A 70 -5.16 12.28 21.23
CA VAL A 70 -5.47 13.13 22.39
C VAL A 70 -4.85 14.51 22.18
N ILE A 71 -5.69 15.47 21.78
CA ILE A 71 -5.32 16.88 21.61
C ILE A 71 -5.93 17.69 22.76
N ASP A 72 -5.12 17.99 23.77
CA ASP A 72 -5.55 18.70 24.97
C ASP A 72 -4.46 19.65 25.52
N LYS A 73 -4.73 20.26 26.68
CA LYS A 73 -3.79 21.19 27.34
C LYS A 73 -2.55 20.51 27.95
N ASN A 74 -2.56 19.19 28.08
CA ASN A 74 -1.50 18.39 28.70
C ASN A 74 -0.50 17.86 27.67
N HIS A 75 -0.86 17.89 26.39
CA HIS A 75 0.00 17.48 25.28
C HIS A 75 0.50 18.67 24.46
N THR A 76 1.57 18.45 23.71
CA THR A 76 2.15 19.41 22.75
C THR A 76 1.68 19.15 21.32
N ILE A 77 0.58 18.42 21.17
CA ILE A 77 -0.09 18.18 19.89
C ILE A 77 -1.06 19.33 19.65
N ASP A 78 -0.87 20.02 18.53
CA ASP A 78 -1.78 21.07 18.08
C ASP A 78 -2.74 20.54 17.00
N TYR A 79 -2.23 19.65 16.14
CA TYR A 79 -3.00 19.04 15.06
C TYR A 79 -2.36 17.75 14.56
N ILE A 80 -3.17 16.93 13.90
CA ILE A 80 -2.73 15.81 13.06
C ILE A 80 -3.03 16.12 11.59
N SER A 81 -2.19 15.61 10.69
CA SER A 81 -2.43 15.63 9.25
C SER A 81 -2.77 14.23 8.76
N LYS A 82 -3.71 14.14 7.83
CA LYS A 82 -4.28 12.89 7.34
C LYS A 82 -4.36 12.89 5.82
N SER A 83 -4.35 11.70 5.22
CA SER A 83 -4.72 11.53 3.82
C SER A 83 -6.19 11.84 3.60
N TYR A 84 -6.62 11.96 2.33
CA TYR A 84 -8.05 12.07 2.01
C TYR A 84 -8.87 10.93 2.61
N ASP A 85 -8.33 9.70 2.59
CA ASP A 85 -8.97 8.50 3.14
C ASP A 85 -8.71 8.31 4.66
N GLY A 86 -8.12 9.28 5.34
CA GLY A 86 -7.98 9.28 6.81
C GLY A 86 -6.75 8.57 7.38
N ILE A 87 -5.75 8.20 6.56
CA ILE A 87 -4.47 7.64 7.03
C ILE A 87 -3.67 8.73 7.74
N LEU A 88 -3.13 8.47 8.94
CA LEU A 88 -2.25 9.42 9.62
C LEU A 88 -0.96 9.67 8.81
N LEU A 89 -0.72 10.94 8.45
CA LEU A 89 0.47 11.36 7.72
C LEU A 89 1.48 12.08 8.61
N GLY A 90 1.03 12.64 9.72
CA GLY A 90 1.93 13.27 10.68
C GLY A 90 1.24 14.04 11.80
N VAL A 91 2.04 14.47 12.78
CA VAL A 91 1.63 15.24 13.96
C VAL A 91 2.42 16.54 14.00
N ASN A 92 1.76 17.68 14.19
CA ASN A 92 2.35 19.02 14.15
C ASN A 92 3.12 19.38 12.87
N THR A 93 2.93 18.61 11.80
CA THR A 93 3.53 18.82 10.48
C THR A 93 2.52 18.48 9.40
N LYS A 94 2.70 19.04 8.21
CA LYS A 94 1.98 18.62 7.00
C LYS A 94 2.69 17.39 6.43
N GLY A 95 2.20 16.20 6.76
CA GLY A 95 2.69 14.97 6.15
C GLY A 95 2.47 14.95 4.64
N LYS A 96 3.18 14.07 3.93
CA LYS A 96 3.13 13.97 2.47
C LYS A 96 2.53 12.65 2.03
N GLU A 97 1.62 12.72 1.08
CA GLU A 97 1.20 11.56 0.30
C GLU A 97 2.20 11.28 -0.82
N ASP A 98 2.44 9.99 -1.06
CA ASP A 98 3.24 9.57 -2.20
C ASP A 98 2.39 9.63 -3.46
N LYS A 99 2.94 10.18 -4.55
CA LYS A 99 2.32 10.05 -5.87
C LYS A 99 2.46 8.60 -6.32
N ILE A 100 1.32 7.96 -6.59
CA ILE A 100 1.25 6.60 -7.12
C ILE A 100 1.07 6.73 -8.64
N ASP A 101 1.89 6.04 -9.42
CA ASP A 101 1.78 6.08 -10.88
C ASP A 101 0.50 5.36 -11.30
N ALA A 102 -0.45 6.08 -11.88
CA ALA A 102 -1.63 5.46 -12.46
C ALA A 102 -1.25 4.69 -13.75
N PRO A 103 -1.90 3.55 -14.04
CA PRO A 103 -1.76 2.91 -15.34
C PRO A 103 -2.20 3.90 -16.43
N LYS A 104 -1.47 3.93 -17.55
CA LYS A 104 -1.88 4.70 -18.72
C LYS A 104 -3.30 4.29 -19.14
N PRO A 105 -4.22 5.24 -19.39
CA PRO A 105 -5.57 4.91 -19.84
C PRO A 105 -5.54 4.02 -21.08
N TYR A 106 -6.33 2.94 -21.08
CA TYR A 106 -6.46 2.11 -22.26
C TYR A 106 -7.40 2.78 -23.27
N THR A 107 -6.96 2.84 -24.52
CA THR A 107 -7.80 3.28 -25.64
C THR A 107 -8.33 2.09 -26.40
N THR A 108 -9.54 2.21 -26.95
CA THR A 108 -10.06 1.24 -27.92
C THR A 108 -9.13 1.21 -29.12
N LYS A 109 -8.75 0.01 -29.58
CA LYS A 109 -7.93 -0.12 -30.78
C LYS A 109 -8.77 0.28 -32.00
N THR A 110 -8.29 1.23 -32.78
CA THR A 110 -9.02 1.79 -33.95
C THR A 110 -8.31 1.55 -35.29
N SER A 111 -7.05 1.09 -35.27
CA SER A 111 -6.27 0.82 -36.48
C SER A 111 -5.39 -0.40 -36.29
N ALA A 112 -4.75 -0.85 -37.38
CA ALA A 112 -3.81 -1.97 -37.37
C ALA A 112 -2.43 -1.62 -36.77
N ALA A 113 -2.19 -0.35 -36.42
CA ALA A 113 -0.91 0.09 -35.89
C ALA A 113 -0.62 -0.56 -34.53
N THR A 114 0.64 -0.93 -34.29
CA THR A 114 1.09 -1.43 -32.99
C THR A 114 0.96 -0.32 -31.94
N ASP A 115 0.39 -0.67 -30.81
CA ASP A 115 0.30 0.22 -29.64
C ASP A 115 0.56 -0.56 -28.35
N THR A 116 0.67 0.19 -27.25
CA THR A 116 0.90 -0.34 -25.91
C THR A 116 -0.19 0.16 -24.97
N ILE A 117 -0.70 -0.73 -24.14
CA ILE A 117 -1.61 -0.42 -23.04
C ILE A 117 -1.01 -0.86 -21.71
N GLU A 118 -1.51 -0.28 -20.63
CA GLU A 118 -1.17 -0.70 -19.27
C GLU A 118 -2.40 -1.31 -18.59
N ILE A 119 -2.19 -2.45 -17.91
CA ILE A 119 -3.23 -3.16 -17.16
C ILE A 119 -2.76 -3.28 -15.72
N GLU A 120 -3.61 -2.84 -14.80
CA GLU A 120 -3.31 -2.86 -13.37
C GLU A 120 -3.97 -4.06 -12.68
N TYR A 121 -3.19 -4.75 -11.83
CA TYR A 121 -3.68 -5.72 -10.87
C TYR A 121 -3.29 -5.27 -9.45
N LYS A 122 -4.28 -5.11 -8.57
CA LYS A 122 -4.05 -4.71 -7.17
C LYS A 122 -4.18 -5.93 -6.26
N TYR A 123 -3.23 -6.07 -5.34
CA TYR A 123 -3.18 -7.17 -4.37
C TYR A 123 -2.92 -6.64 -2.97
N MET A 124 -3.69 -7.11 -1.99
CA MET A 124 -3.51 -6.80 -0.58
C MET A 124 -3.04 -8.06 0.16
N PRO A 125 -1.74 -8.17 0.46
CA PRO A 125 -1.22 -9.36 1.13
C PRO A 125 -1.59 -9.37 2.63
N ASN A 126 -2.00 -10.52 3.16
CA ASN A 126 -2.39 -10.68 4.58
C ASN A 126 -1.65 -11.84 5.28
N GLY A 127 -0.49 -12.23 4.78
CA GLY A 127 0.32 -13.35 5.24
C GLY A 127 1.11 -13.96 4.08
N ASP A 128 1.88 -15.01 4.36
CA ASP A 128 2.65 -15.71 3.33
C ASP A 128 1.76 -16.13 2.15
N VAL A 129 2.24 -15.83 0.94
CA VAL A 129 1.60 -16.20 -0.32
C VAL A 129 2.55 -17.11 -1.06
N ASN A 130 2.14 -18.35 -1.27
CA ASN A 130 2.93 -19.30 -2.03
C ASN A 130 2.43 -19.36 -3.48
N ARG A 131 3.21 -18.76 -4.39
CA ARG A 131 3.06 -18.89 -5.85
C ARG A 131 1.62 -18.74 -6.35
N TYR A 132 1.00 -17.60 -6.03
CA TYR A 132 -0.37 -17.28 -6.39
C TYR A 132 -0.47 -16.70 -7.81
N PRO A 133 -1.35 -17.23 -8.69
CA PRO A 133 -1.51 -16.74 -10.06
C PRO A 133 -2.34 -15.44 -10.08
N ILE A 134 -1.75 -14.35 -10.57
CA ILE A 134 -2.44 -13.04 -10.62
C ILE A 134 -3.07 -12.76 -11.99
N CYS A 135 -2.39 -13.13 -13.07
CA CYS A 135 -2.91 -13.00 -14.43
C CYS A 135 -2.17 -13.90 -15.40
N HIS A 136 -2.74 -14.09 -16.59
CA HIS A 136 -2.09 -14.74 -17.72
C HIS A 136 -2.42 -14.03 -19.03
N LEU A 137 -1.61 -14.31 -20.05
CA LEU A 137 -1.86 -13.82 -21.41
C LEU A 137 -2.58 -14.87 -22.24
N SER A 138 -3.63 -14.44 -22.92
CA SER A 138 -4.21 -15.12 -24.07
C SER A 138 -3.92 -14.28 -25.32
N GLU A 139 -3.34 -14.89 -26.35
CA GLU A 139 -2.89 -14.20 -27.56
C GLU A 139 -4.00 -13.43 -28.26
N ASN A 140 -5.25 -13.88 -28.16
CA ASN A 140 -6.41 -13.32 -28.86
C ASN A 140 -7.49 -12.72 -27.94
N GLN A 141 -7.33 -12.85 -26.62
CA GLN A 141 -8.24 -12.30 -25.61
C GLN A 141 -7.57 -11.25 -24.71
N GLY A 142 -6.24 -11.16 -24.72
CA GLY A 142 -5.48 -10.21 -23.91
C GLY A 142 -5.13 -10.76 -22.54
N VAL A 143 -5.06 -9.87 -21.55
CA VAL A 143 -4.71 -10.23 -20.16
C VAL A 143 -5.95 -10.62 -19.40
N LEU A 144 -5.92 -11.83 -18.85
CA LEU A 144 -7.00 -12.43 -18.07
C LEU A 144 -6.53 -12.61 -16.62
N SER A 145 -7.43 -12.44 -15.66
CA SER A 145 -7.13 -12.69 -14.24
C SER A 145 -6.92 -14.17 -13.97
N GLY A 146 -6.07 -14.47 -12.99
CA GLY A 146 -5.89 -15.83 -12.48
C GLY A 146 -5.05 -16.71 -13.41
N GLU A 147 -5.16 -18.01 -13.21
CA GLU A 147 -4.32 -19.00 -13.87
C GLU A 147 -4.78 -19.31 -15.31
N GLY A 148 -3.81 -19.47 -16.20
CA GLY A 148 -3.99 -19.98 -17.55
C GLY A 148 -2.97 -21.06 -17.86
N VAL A 149 -2.41 -21.06 -19.07
CA VAL A 149 -1.27 -21.93 -19.38
C VAL A 149 -0.08 -21.48 -18.49
N PRO A 150 0.61 -22.41 -17.79
CA PRO A 150 1.64 -22.02 -16.82
C PRO A 150 2.70 -21.08 -17.38
N ASP A 151 3.20 -21.32 -18.59
CA ASP A 151 4.26 -20.50 -19.22
C ASP A 151 3.81 -19.08 -19.58
N SER A 152 2.51 -18.82 -19.70
CA SER A 152 1.95 -17.49 -19.92
C SER A 152 1.40 -16.83 -18.65
N THR A 153 1.41 -17.54 -17.52
CA THR A 153 0.87 -17.10 -16.23
C THR A 153 1.93 -16.38 -15.40
N TYR A 154 1.55 -15.24 -14.82
CA TYR A 154 2.32 -14.52 -13.82
C TYR A 154 1.89 -14.95 -12.42
N TYR A 155 2.88 -15.35 -11.63
CA TYR A 155 2.73 -15.76 -10.24
C TYR A 155 3.40 -14.75 -9.32
N ILE A 156 2.84 -14.57 -8.13
CA ILE A 156 3.46 -13.84 -7.04
C ILE A 156 3.72 -14.78 -5.86
N THR A 157 4.86 -14.59 -5.22
CA THR A 157 5.17 -15.19 -3.92
C THR A 157 5.51 -14.06 -2.97
N ILE A 158 4.90 -14.08 -1.79
CA ILE A 158 5.17 -13.12 -0.72
C ILE A 158 5.58 -13.91 0.50
N LYS A 159 6.74 -13.57 1.04
CA LYS A 159 7.29 -14.20 2.23
C LYS A 159 7.52 -13.14 3.30
N ASP A 160 7.00 -13.38 4.49
CA ASP A 160 7.35 -12.64 5.69
C ASP A 160 8.76 -13.03 6.14
N GLU A 161 9.66 -12.04 6.19
CA GLU A 161 11.03 -12.25 6.67
C GLU A 161 11.11 -12.22 8.20
N LYS A 162 10.01 -11.90 8.89
CA LYS A 162 9.90 -11.81 10.36
C LYS A 162 10.89 -10.82 10.96
N GLU A 163 11.31 -9.84 10.16
CA GLU A 163 12.12 -8.69 10.54
C GLU A 163 11.19 -7.49 10.65
N VAL A 164 11.17 -6.82 11.80
CA VAL A 164 10.26 -5.69 12.06
C VAL A 164 11.08 -4.43 12.25
N TYR A 165 10.65 -3.34 11.59
CA TYR A 165 11.17 -2.00 11.84
C TYR A 165 10.93 -1.61 13.31
N ASP A 166 11.98 -1.30 14.07
CA ASP A 166 11.91 -1.06 15.51
C ASP A 166 12.60 0.27 15.90
N PRO A 167 11.86 1.38 15.95
CA PRO A 167 12.39 2.67 16.36
C PRO A 167 12.42 2.80 17.90
N GLN A 168 13.44 3.46 18.44
CA GLN A 168 13.53 3.72 19.90
C GLN A 168 12.47 4.69 20.45
N ALA A 169 11.60 5.25 19.60
CA ALA A 169 10.63 6.26 19.96
C ALA A 169 9.26 5.70 20.40
N THR A 170 9.09 4.38 20.36
CA THR A 170 7.81 3.72 20.63
C THR A 170 7.86 2.83 21.86
N VAL A 171 6.67 2.54 22.40
CA VAL A 171 6.45 1.58 23.47
C VAL A 171 5.23 0.71 23.17
N PRO A 172 5.22 -0.55 23.63
CA PRO A 172 4.03 -1.39 23.57
C PRO A 172 2.80 -0.71 24.17
N LEU A 173 1.62 -0.95 23.60
CA LEU A 173 0.36 -0.27 23.99
C LEU A 173 0.05 -0.40 25.49
N ASN A 174 0.30 -1.58 26.07
CA ASN A 174 0.11 -1.81 27.51
C ASN A 174 1.08 -1.04 28.41
N LYS A 175 2.16 -0.48 27.84
CA LYS A 175 3.16 0.35 28.52
C LYS A 175 3.03 1.85 28.21
N ALA A 176 2.13 2.25 27.31
CA ALA A 176 1.97 3.64 26.88
C ALA A 176 1.60 4.60 28.02
N GLY A 177 0.86 4.10 29.03
CA GLY A 177 0.37 4.88 30.16
C GLY A 177 -0.93 5.64 29.84
N LYS A 178 -1.67 6.03 30.90
CA LYS A 178 -2.97 6.74 30.77
C LYS A 178 -2.83 8.19 30.28
N ASP A 179 -1.63 8.75 30.41
CA ASP A 179 -1.25 10.10 30.02
C ASP A 179 -0.57 10.15 28.64
N ASN A 180 -0.72 9.09 27.83
CA ASN A 180 -0.21 9.08 26.47
C ASN A 180 -1.10 9.89 25.54
N ALA A 181 -0.49 10.50 24.52
CA ALA A 181 -1.21 11.27 23.51
C ALA A 181 -2.02 10.41 22.51
N ASN A 182 -1.98 9.08 22.66
CA ASN A 182 -2.60 8.08 21.80
C ASN A 182 -2.22 8.23 20.33
N ILE A 183 -0.95 8.54 20.07
CA ILE A 183 -0.38 8.53 18.71
C ILE A 183 0.24 7.15 18.50
N LEU A 184 -0.42 6.34 17.70
CA LEU A 184 0.01 4.99 17.36
C LEU A 184 0.66 4.98 15.98
N VAL A 185 1.58 4.03 15.79
CA VAL A 185 2.32 3.85 14.54
C VAL A 185 2.42 2.36 14.23
N ASN A 186 2.56 2.05 12.94
CA ASN A 186 2.97 0.71 12.55
C ASN A 186 4.50 0.61 12.71
N LEU A 187 4.94 -0.48 13.28
CA LEU A 187 6.29 -1.01 13.15
C LEU A 187 6.17 -2.08 12.06
N PRO A 188 6.33 -1.74 10.76
CA PRO A 188 6.03 -2.67 9.69
C PRO A 188 7.02 -3.85 9.66
N GLY A 189 6.54 -4.98 9.15
CA GLY A 189 7.35 -6.17 8.90
C GLY A 189 7.94 -6.15 7.49
N LYS A 190 9.16 -6.66 7.35
CA LYS A 190 9.85 -6.80 6.06
C LYS A 190 9.34 -8.02 5.34
N ILE A 191 8.97 -7.84 4.07
CA ILE A 191 8.53 -8.91 3.19
C ILE A 191 9.39 -9.00 1.94
N THR A 192 9.51 -10.20 1.38
CA THR A 192 10.07 -10.44 0.06
C THR A 192 8.95 -10.69 -0.94
N LEU A 193 8.84 -9.85 -1.97
CA LEU A 193 7.99 -10.10 -3.13
C LEU A 193 8.82 -10.73 -4.25
N THR A 194 8.35 -11.87 -4.76
CA THR A 194 8.89 -12.53 -5.96
C THR A 194 7.81 -12.58 -7.02
N ILE A 195 8.16 -12.21 -8.26
CA ILE A 195 7.29 -12.28 -9.44
C ILE A 195 7.91 -13.27 -10.41
N GLU A 196 7.12 -14.24 -10.87
CA GLU A 196 7.54 -15.26 -11.83
C GLU A 196 6.58 -15.28 -13.03
N LYS A 197 7.07 -15.59 -14.23
CA LYS A 197 6.27 -15.95 -15.39
C LYS A 197 6.54 -17.42 -15.71
N GLY A 198 5.56 -18.29 -15.51
CA GLY A 198 5.78 -19.73 -15.51
C GLY A 198 6.83 -20.15 -14.49
N LYS A 199 8.00 -20.57 -14.98
CA LYS A 199 9.17 -20.92 -14.15
C LYS A 199 10.28 -19.85 -14.17
N ARG A 200 10.10 -18.77 -14.93
CA ARG A 200 11.11 -17.73 -15.10
C ARG A 200 10.93 -16.65 -14.03
N LEU A 201 11.97 -16.41 -13.24
CA LEU A 201 12.02 -15.25 -12.35
C LEU A 201 11.95 -13.95 -13.17
N VAL A 202 11.02 -13.07 -12.81
CA VAL A 202 10.84 -11.76 -13.42
C VAL A 202 11.43 -10.67 -12.53
N ALA A 203 11.11 -10.70 -11.24
CA ALA A 203 11.62 -9.73 -10.26
C ALA A 203 11.61 -10.32 -8.85
N LYS A 204 12.50 -9.82 -8.00
CA LYS A 204 12.52 -10.09 -6.56
C LYS A 204 13.00 -8.84 -5.84
N HIS A 205 12.25 -8.36 -4.85
CA HIS A 205 12.65 -7.22 -4.02
C HIS A 205 12.01 -7.28 -2.64
N GLU A 206 12.67 -6.64 -1.69
CA GLU A 206 12.26 -6.57 -0.30
C GLU A 206 11.71 -5.18 0.01
N PHE A 207 10.66 -5.11 0.82
CA PHE A 207 10.13 -3.85 1.35
C PHE A 207 9.33 -4.08 2.62
N TYR A 208 9.04 -3.00 3.34
CA TYR A 208 8.24 -3.03 4.56
C TYR A 208 6.74 -2.94 4.26
N ALA A 209 5.94 -3.70 5.00
CA ALA A 209 4.48 -3.70 4.91
C ALA A 209 3.83 -3.60 6.30
N GLY A 210 2.88 -2.68 6.45
CA GLY A 210 2.28 -2.29 7.75
C GLY A 210 1.59 -3.43 8.49
N GLN A 211 1.01 -4.37 7.75
CA GLN A 211 0.27 -5.51 8.29
C GLN A 211 1.14 -6.72 8.69
N TYR A 212 2.45 -6.69 8.40
CA TYR A 212 3.39 -7.78 8.71
C TYR A 212 4.20 -7.57 9.99
N GLY A 213 3.98 -6.44 10.67
CA GLY A 213 4.64 -6.17 11.94
C GLY A 213 3.62 -5.97 13.05
N ARG A 214 3.82 -4.91 13.83
CA ARG A 214 3.00 -4.64 15.03
C ARG A 214 2.65 -3.17 15.14
N VAL A 215 1.74 -2.86 16.06
CA VAL A 215 1.36 -1.49 16.39
C VAL A 215 1.92 -1.15 17.76
N GLU A 216 2.53 0.02 17.88
CA GLU A 216 3.00 0.57 19.14
C GLU A 216 2.60 2.04 19.28
N ALA A 217 2.61 2.55 20.51
CA ALA A 217 2.40 3.96 20.78
C ALA A 217 3.72 4.72 20.72
N ILE A 218 3.70 5.96 20.24
CA ILE A 218 4.80 6.90 20.49
C ILE A 218 4.91 7.10 22.00
N ASP A 219 6.14 7.04 22.53
CA ASP A 219 6.37 7.25 23.96
C ASP A 219 5.86 8.64 24.38
N LYS A 220 5.17 8.69 25.53
CA LYS A 220 4.58 9.93 26.05
C LYS A 220 5.60 11.07 26.20
N GLN A 221 6.89 10.75 26.38
CA GLN A 221 7.94 11.77 26.50
C GLN A 221 8.02 12.74 25.31
N TYR A 222 7.57 12.33 24.12
CA TYR A 222 7.61 13.16 22.92
C TYR A 222 6.47 14.17 22.85
N PHE A 223 5.30 13.86 23.40
CA PHE A 223 4.13 14.75 23.27
C PHE A 223 3.58 15.25 24.60
N MET A 224 4.13 14.83 25.74
CA MET A 224 3.70 15.33 27.05
C MET A 224 4.27 16.72 27.34
N LYS A 225 3.41 17.63 27.84
CA LYS A 225 3.79 18.98 28.23
C LYS A 225 4.54 18.96 29.58
N GLY A 226 5.82 19.33 29.56
CA GLY A 226 6.65 19.45 30.75
C GLY A 226 6.47 20.78 31.50
N LYS A 227 6.70 20.76 32.82
CA LYS A 227 6.51 21.92 33.72
C LYS A 227 7.46 23.11 33.48
N LYS A 228 8.66 22.90 32.90
CA LYS A 228 9.70 23.95 32.82
C LYS A 228 10.02 24.46 31.40
N LYS A 229 9.78 23.67 30.35
CA LYS A 229 9.66 24.07 28.95
C LYS A 229 9.28 22.82 28.17
N SER A 230 8.24 22.87 27.34
CA SER A 230 7.85 21.71 26.53
C SER A 230 8.53 21.80 25.17
N ARG A 231 9.20 20.73 24.76
CA ARG A 231 9.66 20.60 23.37
C ARG A 231 8.45 20.26 22.50
N LYS A 232 8.31 20.95 21.38
CA LYS A 232 7.25 20.69 20.42
C LYS A 232 7.80 19.81 19.32
N TYR A 233 7.52 18.51 19.43
CA TYR A 233 7.95 17.56 18.44
C TYR A 233 7.01 17.56 17.23
N THR A 234 7.56 17.18 16.10
CA THR A 234 6.89 16.92 14.84
C THR A 234 7.13 15.47 14.45
N LEU A 235 6.09 14.80 13.99
CA LEU A 235 6.15 13.42 13.51
C LEU A 235 5.72 13.39 12.04
N ASP A 236 6.58 12.89 11.16
CA ASP A 236 6.28 12.60 9.76
C ASP A 236 6.18 11.08 9.58
N MET A 237 5.15 10.61 8.87
CA MET A 237 4.84 9.18 8.74
C MET A 237 4.86 8.71 7.29
N ASN A 238 5.16 7.43 7.11
CA ASN A 238 5.06 6.81 5.80
C ASN A 238 3.59 6.47 5.48
N PRO A 239 2.99 7.04 4.43
CA PRO A 239 1.58 6.79 4.09
C PRO A 239 1.30 5.33 3.69
N LYS A 240 2.33 4.58 3.27
CA LYS A 240 2.18 3.20 2.78
C LYS A 240 2.28 2.18 3.90
N THR A 241 3.17 2.43 4.86
CA THR A 241 3.53 1.46 5.90
C THR A 241 3.08 1.88 7.28
N GLY A 242 2.85 3.16 7.53
CA GLY A 242 2.53 3.73 8.85
C GLY A 242 3.75 3.87 9.76
N GLU A 243 4.96 3.71 9.22
CA GLU A 243 6.21 3.82 9.97
C GLU A 243 6.57 5.29 10.26
N ILE A 244 7.45 5.49 11.25
CA ILE A 244 8.03 6.80 11.54
C ILE A 244 9.07 7.14 10.47
N LYS A 245 8.81 8.16 9.64
CA LYS A 245 9.82 8.71 8.72
C LYS A 245 10.77 9.65 9.46
N LEU A 246 10.22 10.52 10.32
CA LEU A 246 10.99 11.50 11.06
C LEU A 246 10.28 11.92 12.34
N LEU A 247 11.01 11.96 13.44
CA LEU A 247 10.56 12.53 14.72
C LEU A 247 11.61 13.53 15.22
N LYS A 248 11.23 14.79 15.36
CA LYS A 248 12.15 15.88 15.79
C LYS A 248 11.43 17.03 16.46
#